data_AF-A0A7K2WYS2-F1
#
_entry.id   AF-A0A7K2WYS2-F1
#
_cell.length_a   1.000
_cell.length_b   1.000
_cell.length_c   1.000
_cell.angle_alpha   90.00
_cell.angle_beta   90.00
_cell.angle_gamma   90.00
#
_symmetry.space_group_name_H-M   'P 1'
#
loop_
_entity.id
_entity.type
_entity.pdbx_description
1 polymer ?
#
loop_
_entity_poly.entity_id
_entity_poly.type
_entity_poly.pdbx_seq_one_letter_code
_entity_poly.pdbx_strand_id
1 'polypeptide(L)'
;MGARVGAGRGRPAGRGDRKPDTPGAPAAADTDLMTRFELLGPVRAWRDDEEIGLGTPQQRALLALLLLHEGRLVETDTALDVLWGERAPRGGRGTVRTYVYRLRPLLGAAAAIESASNGYVLRLRDATLDVNGFLRLTDQAYEAGRRGD
;
A
#
# COMPACT_ATOMS: atom_id res chain seq x y z
N MET A 1 52.89 10.52 -53.77
CA MET A 1 52.15 11.40 -52.83
C MET A 1 52.31 10.81 -51.43
N GLY A 2 53.03 11.51 -50.52
CA GLY A 2 53.14 11.36 -49.04
C GLY A 2 53.25 9.95 -48.43
N ALA A 3 54.41 9.43 -47.97
CA ALA A 3 55.32 9.87 -46.90
C ALA A 3 54.92 9.47 -45.46
N ARG A 4 55.78 8.61 -44.87
CA ARG A 4 56.33 8.56 -43.49
C ARG A 4 55.37 8.18 -42.34
N VAL A 5 55.62 7.03 -41.68
CA VAL A 5 56.48 6.81 -40.48
C VAL A 5 56.08 7.66 -39.28
N GLY A 6 55.69 6.99 -38.18
CA GLY A 6 55.57 7.59 -36.85
C GLY A 6 55.25 6.55 -35.78
N ALA A 7 56.27 6.12 -35.06
CA ALA A 7 56.16 5.31 -33.85
C ALA A 7 55.44 6.06 -32.72
N GLY A 8 54.71 5.34 -31.88
CA GLY A 8 54.13 5.88 -30.64
C GLY A 8 54.05 4.81 -29.55
N ARG A 9 55.07 4.78 -28.69
CA ARG A 9 55.03 4.10 -27.39
C ARG A 9 54.08 4.85 -26.45
N GLY A 10 53.29 4.12 -25.66
CA GLY A 10 52.54 4.67 -24.54
C GLY A 10 51.95 3.58 -23.65
N ARG A 11 52.63 3.32 -22.53
CA ARG A 11 52.12 2.53 -21.38
C ARG A 11 51.37 3.48 -20.41
N PRO A 12 50.69 2.96 -19.37
CA PRO A 12 49.30 3.25 -19.05
C PRO A 12 49.10 4.41 -18.07
N ALA A 13 47.92 5.02 -18.09
CA ALA A 13 47.43 5.85 -16.99
C ALA A 13 45.94 5.64 -16.82
N GLY A 14 45.56 5.20 -15.61
CA GLY A 14 44.19 4.93 -15.21
C GLY A 14 43.29 6.14 -15.40
N ARG A 15 42.04 5.85 -15.77
CA ARG A 15 40.97 6.82 -15.70
C ARG A 15 39.68 6.11 -15.34
N GLY A 16 39.45 6.09 -14.03
CA GLY A 16 38.14 6.26 -13.42
C GLY A 16 37.15 5.15 -13.70
N ASP A 17 37.01 4.29 -12.70
CA ASP A 17 35.73 3.72 -12.31
C ASP A 17 34.66 4.83 -12.29
N ARG A 18 34.03 5.06 -13.44
CA ARG A 18 32.78 5.81 -13.49
C ARG A 18 31.69 4.79 -13.19
N LYS A 19 31.58 4.46 -11.90
CA LYS A 19 30.34 3.98 -11.29
C LYS A 19 29.23 4.87 -11.86
N PRO A 20 28.11 4.33 -12.37
CA PRO A 20 26.98 5.17 -12.66
C PRO A 20 26.68 5.92 -11.36
N ASP A 21 26.79 7.25 -11.41
CA ASP A 21 26.28 8.13 -10.39
C ASP A 21 24.83 7.73 -10.21
N THR A 22 24.59 6.93 -9.17
CA THR A 22 23.27 6.78 -8.59
C THR A 22 22.94 8.21 -8.19
N PRO A 23 21.91 8.86 -8.77
CA PRO A 23 21.42 10.08 -8.17
C PRO A 23 21.05 9.66 -6.75
N GLY A 24 21.84 10.12 -5.79
CA GLY A 24 21.53 10.01 -4.38
C GLY A 24 20.09 10.44 -4.26
N ALA A 25 19.29 9.56 -3.64
CA ALA A 25 17.93 9.88 -3.28
C ALA A 25 17.91 11.32 -2.78
N PRO A 26 17.12 12.23 -3.37
CA PRO A 26 16.54 13.20 -2.48
C PRO A 26 15.73 12.35 -1.50
N ALA A 27 16.15 12.34 -0.23
CA ALA A 27 15.20 12.38 0.86
C ALA A 27 14.33 13.63 0.60
N ALA A 28 13.45 13.51 -0.38
CA ALA A 28 12.49 14.51 -0.78
C ALA A 28 11.47 14.45 0.35
N ALA A 29 11.52 15.49 1.18
CA ALA A 29 10.52 15.92 2.13
C ALA A 29 9.43 14.87 2.44
N ASP A 30 9.43 14.40 3.69
CA ASP A 30 8.23 14.01 4.44
C ASP A 30 7.24 15.20 4.39
N THR A 31 6.67 15.41 3.20
CA THR A 31 5.46 16.17 3.02
C THR A 31 4.42 15.15 3.40
N ASP A 32 3.66 15.43 4.45
CA ASP A 32 2.57 14.63 4.98
C ASP A 32 1.62 14.21 3.83
N LEU A 33 1.96 13.12 3.11
CA LEU A 33 1.17 12.58 2.02
C LEU A 33 -0.02 11.90 2.68
N MET A 34 -1.08 12.67 2.92
CA MET A 34 -2.23 12.23 3.67
C MET A 34 -2.96 11.18 2.83
N THR A 35 -2.84 9.92 3.24
CA THR A 35 -3.60 8.84 2.60
C THR A 35 -4.98 8.75 3.23
N ARG A 36 -6.02 8.76 2.40
CA ARG A 36 -7.41 8.63 2.83
C ARG A 36 -8.05 7.39 2.24
N PHE A 37 -8.70 6.59 3.08
CA PHE A 37 -9.52 5.45 2.69
C PHE A 37 -11.01 5.79 2.83
N GLU A 38 -11.78 5.48 1.79
CA GLU A 38 -13.21 5.69 1.73
C GLU A 38 -13.91 4.33 1.59
N LEU A 39 -14.80 3.99 2.53
CA LEU A 39 -15.61 2.76 2.53
C LEU A 39 -17.11 3.03 2.64
N LEU A 40 -17.53 4.24 3.02
CA LEU A 40 -18.94 4.64 3.10
C LEU A 40 -19.48 4.98 1.69
N GLY A 41 -19.32 4.03 0.77
CA GLY A 41 -19.55 4.19 -0.66
C GLY A 41 -18.69 3.21 -1.45
N PRO A 42 -18.33 3.52 -2.71
CA PRO A 42 -17.33 2.75 -3.44
C PRO A 42 -16.00 2.74 -2.68
N VAL A 43 -15.40 1.56 -2.53
CA VAL A 43 -14.09 1.43 -1.85
C VAL A 43 -13.03 2.16 -2.67
N ARG A 44 -12.46 3.22 -2.09
CA ARG A 44 -11.42 4.06 -2.72
C ARG A 44 -10.28 4.34 -1.75
N ALA A 45 -9.13 4.64 -2.32
CA ALA A 45 -7.98 5.14 -1.58
C ALA A 45 -7.41 6.33 -2.35
N TRP A 46 -7.03 7.36 -1.62
CA TRP A 46 -6.48 8.59 -2.14
C TRP A 46 -5.13 8.84 -1.50
N ARG A 47 -4.15 9.30 -2.27
CA ARG A 47 -2.92 9.90 -1.77
C ARG A 47 -2.99 11.37 -2.13
N ASP A 48 -3.22 12.21 -1.12
CA ASP A 48 -3.61 13.60 -1.32
C ASP A 48 -4.83 13.69 -2.25
N ASP A 49 -4.66 14.24 -3.46
CA ASP A 49 -5.72 14.39 -4.47
C ASP A 49 -5.68 13.31 -5.56
N GLU A 50 -4.74 12.36 -5.51
CA GLU A 50 -4.60 11.29 -6.51
C GLU A 50 -5.29 9.99 -6.04
N GLU A 51 -6.24 9.47 -6.83
CA GLU A 51 -6.87 8.19 -6.54
C GLU A 51 -5.90 7.01 -6.81
N ILE A 52 -5.65 6.20 -5.78
CA ILE A 52 -4.83 5.00 -5.89
C ILE A 52 -5.64 3.88 -6.55
N GLY A 53 -5.11 3.34 -7.65
CA GLY A 53 -5.67 2.18 -8.33
C GLY A 53 -5.63 0.89 -7.50
N LEU A 54 -6.64 0.65 -6.66
CA LEU A 54 -6.73 -0.51 -5.76
C LEU A 54 -6.95 -1.88 -6.45
N GLY A 55 -6.95 -1.93 -7.78
CA GLY A 55 -7.09 -3.17 -8.55
C GLY A 55 -8.54 -3.64 -8.70
N THR A 56 -8.75 -4.95 -8.75
CA THR A 56 -10.04 -5.58 -9.04
C THR A 56 -11.07 -5.39 -7.91
N PRO A 57 -12.38 -5.59 -8.16
CA PRO A 57 -13.40 -5.51 -7.10
C PRO A 57 -13.11 -6.41 -5.88
N GLN A 58 -12.59 -7.62 -6.11
CA GLN A 58 -12.24 -8.55 -5.03
C GLN A 58 -11.01 -8.11 -4.25
N GLN A 59 -10.02 -7.49 -4.91
CA GLN A 59 -8.87 -6.90 -4.22
C GLN A 59 -9.30 -5.71 -3.34
N ARG A 60 -10.21 -4.87 -3.84
CA ARG A 60 -10.83 -3.78 -3.04
C ARG A 60 -11.64 -4.31 -1.87
N ALA A 61 -12.45 -5.34 -2.09
CA ALA A 61 -13.23 -5.97 -1.02
C ALA A 61 -12.33 -6.58 0.07
N LEU A 62 -11.19 -7.18 -0.30
CA LEU A 62 -10.22 -7.68 0.68
C LEU A 62 -9.62 -6.54 1.51
N LEU A 63 -9.23 -5.44 0.86
CA LEU A 63 -8.74 -4.27 1.56
C LEU A 63 -9.79 -3.70 2.52
N ALA A 64 -11.05 -3.60 2.06
CA ALA A 64 -12.16 -3.12 2.90
C ALA A 64 -12.37 -4.01 4.12
N LEU A 65 -12.37 -5.34 3.95
CA LEU A 65 -12.47 -6.29 5.06
C LEU A 65 -11.36 -6.07 6.10
N LEU A 66 -10.12 -5.90 5.63
CA LEU A 66 -8.96 -5.68 6.50
C LEU A 66 -9.02 -4.32 7.21
N LEU A 67 -9.47 -3.25 6.54
CA LEU A 67 -9.64 -1.92 7.13
C LEU A 67 -10.76 -1.90 8.18
N LEU A 68 -11.87 -2.61 7.95
CA LEU A 68 -12.94 -2.77 8.95
C LEU A 68 -12.50 -3.58 10.18
N HIS A 69 -11.43 -4.37 10.04
CA HIS A 69 -10.80 -5.15 11.10
C HIS A 69 -9.41 -4.63 11.43
N GLU A 70 -9.20 -3.32 11.32
CA GLU A 70 -7.93 -2.68 11.66
C GLU A 70 -7.42 -3.14 13.04
N GLY A 71 -6.13 -3.48 13.08
CA GLY A 71 -5.45 -4.01 14.27
C GLY A 71 -5.81 -5.45 14.67
N ARG A 72 -6.78 -6.10 14.01
CA ARG A 72 -7.26 -7.45 14.33
C ARG A 72 -6.87 -8.47 13.26
N LEU A 73 -6.77 -9.73 13.67
CA LEU A 73 -6.51 -10.86 12.76
C LEU A 73 -7.76 -11.15 11.92
N VAL A 74 -7.60 -11.11 10.60
CA VAL A 74 -8.55 -11.67 9.64
C VAL A 74 -7.99 -12.97 9.11
N GLU A 75 -8.62 -14.09 9.47
CA GLU A 75 -8.21 -15.40 8.98
C GLU A 75 -8.42 -15.52 7.47
N THR A 76 -7.56 -16.29 6.80
CA THR A 76 -7.67 -16.49 5.35
C THR A 76 -9.01 -17.14 4.97
N ASP A 77 -9.54 -18.04 5.79
CA ASP A 77 -10.83 -18.69 5.53
C ASP A 77 -11.99 -17.72 5.70
N THR A 78 -11.95 -16.84 6.70
CA THR A 78 -12.92 -15.74 6.83
C THR A 78 -12.87 -14.82 5.61
N ALA A 79 -11.67 -14.46 5.14
CA ALA A 79 -11.54 -13.66 3.93
C ALA A 79 -12.11 -14.38 2.70
N LEU A 80 -11.94 -15.69 2.59
CA LEU A 80 -12.51 -16.48 1.50
C LEU A 80 -14.04 -16.47 1.52
N ASP A 81 -14.62 -16.70 2.70
CA ASP A 81 -16.06 -16.71 2.90
C ASP A 81 -16.68 -15.33 2.58
N VAL A 82 -16.08 -14.26 3.07
CA VAL A 82 -16.56 -12.89 2.79
C VAL A 82 -16.44 -12.54 1.29
N LEU A 83 -15.35 -12.95 0.63
CA LEU A 83 -15.09 -12.56 -0.76
C LEU A 83 -15.87 -13.38 -1.78
N TRP A 84 -16.14 -14.65 -1.51
CA TRP A 84 -16.74 -15.58 -2.48
C TRP A 84 -17.88 -16.44 -1.92
N GLY A 85 -18.01 -16.56 -0.60
CA GLY A 85 -18.93 -17.50 0.06
C GLY A 85 -18.74 -18.92 -0.46
N GLU A 86 -19.85 -19.58 -0.77
CA GLU A 86 -19.86 -20.95 -1.31
C GLU A 86 -19.21 -21.09 -2.69
N ARG A 87 -18.93 -19.98 -3.39
CA ARG A 87 -18.38 -19.97 -4.76
C ARG A 87 -16.86 -19.75 -4.79
N ALA A 88 -16.16 -20.06 -3.69
CA ALA A 88 -14.72 -19.90 -3.62
C ALA A 88 -14.01 -20.77 -4.68
N PRO A 89 -13.06 -20.21 -5.46
CA PRO A 89 -12.35 -20.95 -6.49
C PRO A 89 -11.42 -22.00 -5.87
N ARG A 90 -11.14 -23.07 -6.63
CA ARG A 90 -10.05 -24.00 -6.29
C ARG A 90 -8.74 -23.23 -6.24
N GLY A 91 -8.15 -23.08 -5.06
CA GLY A 91 -6.96 -22.26 -4.83
C GLY A 91 -7.21 -20.85 -4.30
N GLY A 92 -8.42 -20.53 -3.81
CA GLY A 92 -8.75 -19.21 -3.27
C GLY A 92 -7.74 -18.65 -2.26
N ARG A 93 -7.17 -19.49 -1.38
CA ARG A 93 -6.09 -19.07 -0.46
C ARG A 93 -4.89 -18.44 -1.18
N GLY A 94 -4.49 -19.02 -2.32
CA GLY A 94 -3.43 -18.46 -3.17
C GLY A 94 -3.83 -17.14 -3.82
N THR A 95 -5.10 -17.00 -4.21
CA THR A 95 -5.66 -15.75 -4.73
C THR A 95 -5.64 -14.64 -3.68
N VAL A 96 -6.06 -14.91 -2.44
CA VAL A 96 -5.99 -13.94 -1.33
C VAL A 96 -4.54 -13.49 -1.11
N ARG A 97 -3.59 -14.42 -1.06
CA ARG A 97 -2.16 -14.09 -0.94
C ARG A 97 -1.68 -13.19 -2.08
N THR A 98 -2.15 -13.43 -3.31
CA THR A 98 -1.83 -12.60 -4.48
C THR A 98 -2.40 -11.19 -4.35
N TYR A 99 -3.62 -11.05 -3.84
CA TYR A 99 -4.21 -9.72 -3.59
C TYR A 99 -3.46 -8.97 -2.50
N VAL A 100 -3.11 -9.62 -1.38
CA VAL A 100 -2.28 -9.01 -0.33
C VAL A 100 -0.93 -8.56 -0.88
N TYR A 101 -0.28 -9.39 -1.68
CA TYR A 101 0.98 -9.05 -2.32
C TYR A 101 0.87 -7.78 -3.19
N ARG A 102 -0.22 -7.63 -3.94
CA ARG A 102 -0.48 -6.45 -4.78
C ARG A 102 -0.88 -5.21 -3.97
N LEU A 103 -1.60 -5.39 -2.86
CA LEU A 103 -2.04 -4.28 -2.01
C LEU A 103 -0.89 -3.66 -1.21
N ARG A 104 0.01 -4.47 -0.66
CA ARG A 104 1.15 -4.00 0.17
C ARG A 104 1.90 -2.79 -0.41
N PRO A 105 2.38 -2.80 -1.67
CA PRO A 105 3.10 -1.66 -2.23
C PRO A 105 2.20 -0.44 -2.45
N LEU A 106 0.90 -0.61 -2.67
CA LEU A 106 -0.04 0.50 -2.88
C LEU A 106 -0.28 1.30 -1.59
N LEU A 107 -0.24 0.63 -0.43
CA LEU A 107 -0.46 1.27 0.86
C LEU A 107 0.72 2.16 1.29
N GLY A 108 1.95 1.83 0.89
CA GLY A 108 3.13 2.63 1.24
C GLY A 108 3.28 2.83 2.76
N ALA A 109 3.53 4.06 3.19
CA ALA A 109 3.66 4.41 4.61
C ALA A 109 2.31 4.45 5.38
N ALA A 110 1.20 4.60 4.65
CA ALA A 110 -0.13 4.82 5.21
C ALA A 110 -0.68 3.64 6.02
N ALA A 111 -0.34 2.41 5.61
CA ALA A 111 -0.80 1.20 6.25
C ALA A 111 0.13 0.02 5.96
N ALA A 112 0.17 -0.94 6.89
CA ALA A 112 0.92 -2.18 6.73
C ALA A 112 -0.01 -3.39 6.82
N ILE A 113 0.11 -4.33 5.87
CA ILE A 113 -0.53 -5.64 5.95
C ILE A 113 0.51 -6.68 6.40
N GLU A 114 0.39 -7.13 7.64
CA GLU A 114 1.24 -8.13 8.26
C GLU A 114 0.65 -9.52 8.05
N SER A 115 1.50 -10.51 7.77
CA SER A 115 1.10 -11.92 7.76
C SER A 115 1.20 -12.46 9.18
N ALA A 116 0.12 -13.06 9.69
CA ALA A 116 0.07 -13.63 11.03
C ALA A 116 -0.57 -15.01 10.97
N SER A 117 0.07 -16.02 11.59
CA SER A 117 -0.40 -17.41 11.69
C SER A 117 -1.11 -17.95 10.42
N ASN A 118 -2.44 -17.82 10.35
CA ASN A 118 -3.35 -18.32 9.32
C ASN A 118 -4.10 -17.19 8.55
N GLY A 119 -3.64 -15.95 8.65
CA GLY A 119 -4.34 -14.78 8.12
C GLY A 119 -3.48 -13.52 8.02
N TYR A 120 -4.15 -12.38 8.10
CA TYR A 120 -3.58 -11.06 7.90
C TYR A 120 -4.09 -10.07 8.93
N VAL A 121 -3.20 -9.16 9.35
CA VAL A 121 -3.53 -8.00 10.18
C VAL A 121 -3.19 -6.76 9.37
N LEU A 122 -4.12 -5.82 9.26
CA LEU A 122 -3.85 -4.50 8.70
C LEU A 122 -3.76 -3.49 9.84
N ARG A 123 -2.69 -2.69 9.83
CA ARG A 123 -2.49 -1.58 10.76
C ARG A 123 -2.45 -0.28 10.00
N LEU A 124 -3.32 0.66 10.36
CA LEU A 124 -3.22 2.03 9.87
C LEU A 124 -2.08 2.75 10.60
N ARG A 125 -1.39 3.62 9.86
CA ARG A 125 -0.32 4.48 10.38
C ARG A 125 -0.72 5.92 10.07
N ASP A 126 -0.08 6.52 9.08
CA ASP A 126 -0.32 7.90 8.67
C ASP A 126 -1.45 7.97 7.63
N ALA A 127 -2.66 7.58 8.06
CA ALA A 127 -3.83 7.50 7.18
C ALA A 127 -5.14 7.82 7.88
N THR A 128 -6.12 8.30 7.12
CA THR A 128 -7.48 8.53 7.57
C THR A 128 -8.45 7.48 7.00
N LEU A 129 -9.45 7.12 7.80
CA LEU A 129 -10.52 6.19 7.44
C LEU A 129 -11.87 6.86 7.70
N ASP A 130 -12.69 7.00 6.66
CA ASP A 130 -14.01 7.66 6.75
C ASP A 130 -14.95 7.01 7.78
N VAL A 131 -14.92 5.68 7.90
CA VAL A 131 -15.67 4.92 8.90
C VAL A 131 -15.32 5.35 10.32
N ASN A 132 -14.04 5.55 10.63
CA ASN A 132 -13.61 6.01 11.95
C ASN A 132 -14.09 7.45 12.23
N GLY A 133 -14.13 8.30 11.19
CA GLY A 133 -14.70 9.63 11.28
C GLY A 133 -16.20 9.61 11.59
N PHE A 134 -16.94 8.75 10.90
CA PHE A 134 -18.38 8.56 11.11
C PHE A 134 -18.71 8.05 12.51
N LEU A 135 -18.04 6.97 12.96
CA LEU A 135 -18.27 6.38 14.28
C LEU A 135 -18.02 7.38 15.42
N ARG A 136 -16.94 8.17 15.31
CA ARG A 136 -16.65 9.22 16.29
C ARG A 136 -17.77 10.27 16.37
N LEU A 137 -18.33 10.68 15.23
CA LEU A 137 -19.42 11.67 15.20
C LEU A 137 -20.72 11.08 15.78
N THR A 138 -21.02 9.80 15.52
CA THR A 138 -22.20 9.15 16.12
C THR A 138 -22.07 9.02 17.62
N ASP A 139 -20.90 8.64 18.14
CA ASP A 139 -20.66 8.54 19.57
C ASP A 139 -20.81 9.89 20.27
N GLN A 140 -20.29 10.96 19.68
CA GLN A 140 -20.46 12.32 20.19
C GLN A 140 -21.93 12.74 20.23
N ALA A 141 -22.72 12.39 19.22
CA ALA A 141 -24.15 12.68 19.18
C ALA A 141 -24.92 11.92 20.28
N TYR A 142 -24.61 10.64 20.52
CA TYR A 142 -25.20 9.87 21.61
C TYR A 142 -24.86 10.44 22.99
N GLU A 143 -23.61 10.83 23.23
CA GLU A 143 -23.15 11.43 24.49
C GLU A 143 -23.71 12.84 24.71
N ALA A 144 -24.00 13.59 23.64
CA ALA A 144 -24.69 14.88 23.75
C ALA A 144 -26.17 14.69 24.08
N GLY A 145 -26.85 13.71 23.47
CA GLY A 145 -28.24 13.38 23.79
C GLY A 145 -28.42 12.92 25.24
N ARG A 146 -27.51 12.09 25.77
CA ARG A 146 -27.56 11.63 27.16
C ARG A 146 -27.36 12.73 28.21
N ARG A 147 -26.79 13.89 27.83
CA ARG A 147 -26.57 15.05 28.72
C ARG A 147 -27.66 16.12 28.60
N GLY A 148 -28.56 15.98 27.62
CA GLY A 148 -29.59 16.96 27.28
C GLY A 148 -31.00 16.66 27.79
N ASP A 149 -31.21 15.55 28.50
CA ASP A 149 -32.46 15.17 29.19
C ASP A 149 -32.30 15.27 30.71
#